data_AF-A0A938FTF2-F1
#
_entry.id   AF-A0A938FTF2-F1
#
_cell.length_a   1.000
_cell.length_b   1.000
_cell.length_c   1.000
_cell.angle_alpha   90.00
_cell.angle_beta   90.00
_cell.angle_gamma   90.00
#
_symmetry.space_group_name_H-M   'P 1'
#
loop_
_entity.id
_entity.type
_entity.pdbx_description
1 polymer ?
#
loop_
_entity_poly.entity_id
_entity_poly.type
_entity_poly.pdbx_seq_one_letter_code
_entity_poly.pdbx_strand_id
1 'polypeptide(L)' 'MERALVAVSPGIGFGPMGEGHVRFALIENEHRLRQAARSIQQFLREQAA' A
#
# COMPACT_ATOMS: atom_id res chain seq x y z
N MET A 1 -5.07 -4.39 -1.32
CA MET A 1 -4.74 -3.52 -0.16
C MET A 1 -5.87 -3.40 0.85
N GLU A 2 -7.14 -3.60 0.47
CA GLU A 2 -8.28 -3.62 1.39
C GLU A 2 -8.09 -4.58 2.58
N ARG A 3 -7.65 -5.82 2.31
CA ARG A 3 -7.29 -6.81 3.35
C ARG A 3 -6.16 -6.35 4.28
N ALA A 4 -5.26 -5.50 3.80
CA ALA A 4 -4.17 -4.94 4.61
C ALA A 4 -4.61 -3.70 5.41
N LEU A 5 -5.86 -3.22 5.24
CA LEU A 5 -6.37 -2.00 5.87
C LEU A 5 -5.50 -0.76 5.58
N VAL A 6 -4.93 -0.69 4.37
CA VAL A 6 -4.12 0.46 3.92
C VAL A 6 -4.72 1.04 2.64
N ALA A 7 -5.04 2.33 2.67
CA ALA A 7 -5.47 3.07 1.49
C ALA A 7 -4.28 3.37 0.57
N VAL A 8 -4.47 3.20 -0.74
CA VAL A 8 -3.45 3.43 -1.78
C VAL A 8 -4.06 4.12 -2.99
N SER A 9 -3.24 4.80 -3.80
CA SER A 9 -3.67 5.30 -5.10
C SER A 9 -3.35 4.28 -6.21
N PRO A 10 -4.33 3.80 -7.00
CA PRO A 10 -4.07 2.95 -8.17
C PRO A 10 -3.19 3.67 -9.19
N GLY A 11 -2.15 3.00 -9.67
CA GLY A 11 -1.17 3.59 -10.60
C GLY A 11 -1.76 3.96 -11.96
N ILE A 12 -2.81 3.26 -12.41
CA ILE A 12 -3.53 3.58 -13.66
C ILE A 12 -4.09 5.02 -13.68
N GLY A 13 -4.39 5.59 -12.51
CA GLY A 13 -4.80 6.99 -12.40
C GLY A 13 -3.71 8.01 -12.75
N PHE A 14 -2.46 7.56 -12.96
CA PHE A 14 -1.30 8.36 -13.33
C PHE A 14 -0.82 8.09 -14.77
N GLY A 15 -1.61 7.35 -15.56
CA GLY A 15 -1.32 7.01 -16.95
C GLY A 15 -1.04 5.51 -17.15
N PRO A 16 -0.96 5.05 -18.42
CA PRO A 16 -0.87 3.63 -18.75
C PRO A 16 0.35 2.92 -18.13
N MET A 17 1.48 3.63 -18.01
CA MET A 17 2.70 3.08 -17.40
C MET A 17 2.57 2.80 -15.90
N GLY A 18 1.50 3.27 -15.26
CA GLY A 18 1.20 2.99 -13.86
C GLY A 18 0.35 1.74 -13.64
N GLU A 19 -0.08 1.04 -14.69
CA GLU A 19 -0.82 -0.21 -14.56
C GLU A 19 0.01 -1.27 -13.79
N GLY A 20 -0.66 -2.08 -12.97
CA GLY A 20 -0.02 -3.05 -12.08
C GLY A 20 0.69 -2.45 -10.86
N HIS A 21 0.77 -1.12 -10.75
CA HIS A 21 1.44 -0.44 -9.64
C HIS A 21 0.45 0.34 -8.76
N VAL A 22 0.91 0.70 -7.56
CA VAL A 22 0.21 1.61 -6.65
C VAL A 22 1.18 2.66 -6.13
N ARG A 23 0.65 3.83 -5.78
CA ARG A 23 1.42 4.93 -5.16
C ARG A 23 1.06 5.06 -3.68
N PHE A 24 2.10 5.24 -2.86
CA PHE A 24 1.98 5.59 -1.45
C PHE A 24 2.32 7.06 -1.23
N ALA A 25 1.54 7.74 -0.38
CA ALA A 25 1.87 9.08 0.09
C ALA A 25 2.53 8.99 1.47
N LEU A 26 3.73 9.56 1.60
CA LEU A 26 4.50 9.59 2.85
C LEU A 26 4.32 10.94 3.57
N ILE A 27 3.07 11.36 3.74
CA ILE A 27 2.69 12.68 4.28
C ILE A 27 2.16 12.61 5.72
N GLU A 28 1.93 11.39 6.22
CA GLU A 28 1.38 11.13 7.55
C GLU A 28 2.48 11.05 8.61
N ASN A 29 2.08 11.08 9.88
CA ASN A 29 3.02 10.94 10.98
C ASN A 29 3.65 9.52 11.07
N GLU A 30 4.78 9.44 11.77
CA GLU A 30 5.58 8.21 11.90
C GLU A 30 4.81 7.03 12.50
N HIS A 31 3.88 7.29 13.44
CA HIS A 31 3.06 6.24 14.03
C HIS A 31 2.13 5.59 13.00
N ARG A 32 1.44 6.41 12.19
CA ARG A 32 0.58 5.93 11.10
C ARG A 32 1.38 5.20 10.02
N LEU A 33 2.53 5.73 9.64
CA LEU A 33 3.40 5.08 8.65
C LEU A 33 3.90 3.71 9.15
N ARG A 34 4.31 3.61 10.41
CA ARG A 34 4.71 2.33 11.02
C ARG A 34 3.55 1.34 11.09
N GLN A 35 2.33 1.79 11.39
CA GLN A 35 1.14 0.94 11.38
C GLN A 35 0.88 0.38 9.97
N ALA A 36 0.86 1.24 8.95
CA ALA A 36 0.63 0.83 7.57
C ALA A 36 1.69 -0.17 7.10
N ALA A 37 2.97 0.07 7.41
CA ALA A 37 4.06 -0.83 7.05
C ALA A 37 3.90 -2.23 7.67
N ARG A 38 3.53 -2.31 8.96
CA ARG A 38 3.27 -3.61 9.62
C ARG A 38 2.11 -4.36 8.97
N SER A 39 1.01 -3.67 8.67
CA SER A 39 -0.15 -4.33 8.03
C SER A 39 0.18 -4.83 6.61
N ILE A 40 0.96 -4.06 5.84
CA ILE A 40 1.44 -4.50 4.52
C ILE A 40 2.34 -5.74 4.66
N GLN A 41 3.27 -5.73 5.61
CA GLN A 41 4.15 -6.88 5.86
C GLN A 41 3.36 -8.15 6.18
N GLN A 42 2.36 -8.05 7.05
CA GLN A 42 1.50 -9.18 7.41
C GLN A 42 0.73 -9.69 6.18
N PHE A 43 0.11 -8.79 5.43
CA PHE A 43 -0.61 -9.14 4.21
C PHE A 43 0.28 -9.87 3.19
N LEU A 44 1.50 -9.39 2.96
CA LEU A 44 2.43 -10.03 2.01
C LEU A 44 2.86 -11.43 2.47
N ARG A 45 3.04 -11.64 3.78
CA ARG A 45 3.32 -12.97 4.33
C ARG A 45 2.17 -13.94 4.12
N GLU A 46 0.93 -13.49 4.34
CA GLU A 46 -0.27 -14.30 4.10
C GLU A 46 -0.49 -14.65 2.63
N GLN A 47 -0.02 -13.83 1.69
CA GLN A 47 -0.10 -14.11 0.25
C GLN A 47 1.00 -15.07 -0.24
N ALA A 48 2.09 -15.19 0.52
CA ALA A 48 3.22 -16.05 0.18
C ALA A 48 3.09 -17.49 0.73
N ALA A 49 2.07 -17.73 1.56
CA ALA A 49 1.71 -19.04 2.11
C ALA A 49 0.55 -19.66 1.31
#